data_AF-K2KL14-F1
#
_entry.id   AF-K2KL14-F1
#
_cell.length_a   1.000
_cell.length_b   1.000
_cell.length_c   1.000
_cell.angle_alpha   90.00
_cell.angle_beta   90.00
_cell.angle_gamma   90.00
#
_symmetry.space_group_name_H-M   'P 1'
#
loop_
_entity.id
_entity.type
_entity.pdbx_description
1 polymer ?
#
loop_
_entity_poly.entity_id
_entity_poly.type
_entity_poly.pdbx_seq_one_letter_code
_entity_poly.pdbx_strand_id
1 'polypeptide(L)'
;MPVPVLSPDLVELVGGIAAVLTTLSFLPQVLKAWRSRSARDVSLLMLLLFLAGVLLWLCYGLALGSMPLILANAVTAVLILAILAAKLRFRTPGPV
;
A
#
# COMPACT_ATOMS: atom_id res chain seq x y z
N MET A 1 -14.65 -32.11 7.02
CA MET A 1 -15.82 -31.27 7.36
C MET A 1 -15.88 -30.13 6.35
N PRO A 2 -17.05 -29.77 5.80
CA PRO A 2 -17.16 -28.54 5.03
C PRO A 2 -16.84 -27.37 5.97
N VAL A 3 -15.85 -26.56 5.59
CA VAL A 3 -15.57 -25.29 6.27
C VAL A 3 -16.85 -24.46 6.19
N PRO A 4 -17.34 -23.83 7.27
CA PRO A 4 -18.46 -22.91 7.15
C PRO A 4 -18.06 -21.80 6.18
N VAL A 5 -18.63 -21.85 4.98
CA VAL A 5 -18.40 -20.85 3.94
C VAL A 5 -19.21 -19.64 4.37
N LEU A 6 -18.54 -18.52 4.63
CA LEU A 6 -19.22 -17.24 4.83
C LEU A 6 -20.20 -17.01 3.68
N SER A 7 -21.35 -16.38 3.93
CA SER A 7 -22.25 -16.01 2.83
C SER A 7 -21.50 -15.13 1.82
N PRO A 8 -21.79 -15.23 0.51
CA PRO A 8 -21.11 -14.42 -0.51
C PRO A 8 -21.06 -12.92 -0.18
N ASP A 9 -22.16 -12.36 0.31
CA ASP A 9 -22.26 -10.96 0.72
C ASP A 9 -21.28 -10.59 1.83
N LEU A 10 -21.08 -11.50 2.80
CA LEU A 10 -20.15 -11.28 3.90
C LEU A 10 -18.69 -11.36 3.43
N VAL A 11 -18.38 -12.23 2.47
CA VAL A 11 -17.05 -12.31 1.84
C VAL A 11 -16.72 -11.00 1.13
N GLU A 12 -17.65 -10.46 0.35
CA GLU A 12 -17.46 -9.18 -0.35
C GLU A 12 -17.29 -8.01 0.63
N LEU A 13 -18.11 -7.95 1.68
CA LEU A 13 -18.02 -6.91 2.70
C LEU A 13 -16.66 -6.95 3.43
N VAL A 14 -16.23 -8.13 3.88
CA VAL A 14 -14.95 -8.31 4.57
C VAL A 14 -13.79 -7.97 3.64
N GLY A 15 -13.83 -8.42 2.39
CA GLY A 15 -12.84 -8.11 1.37
C GLY A 15 -12.73 -6.60 1.09
N GLY A 16 -13.87 -5.92 0.96
CA GLY A 16 -13.93 -4.47 0.76
C GLY A 16 -13.36 -3.69 1.95
N ILE A 17 -13.77 -4.04 3.17
CA ILE A 17 -13.24 -3.43 4.39
C ILE A 17 -11.73 -3.68 4.50
N ALA A 18 -11.27 -4.91 4.25
CA ALA A 18 -9.85 -5.24 4.27
C ALA A 18 -9.05 -4.42 3.25
N ALA A 19 -9.56 -4.26 2.02
CA ALA A 19 -8.92 -3.45 0.98
C ALA A 19 -8.82 -1.97 1.37
N VAL A 20 -9.89 -1.40 1.95
CA VAL A 20 -9.91 -0.01 2.42
C VAL A 20 -8.93 0.19 3.57
N LEU A 21 -8.98 -0.66 4.61
CA LEU A 21 -8.14 -0.53 5.79
C LEU A 21 -6.65 -0.67 5.44
N THR A 22 -6.30 -1.66 4.63
CA THR A 22 -4.90 -1.89 4.23
C THR A 22 -4.37 -0.75 3.37
N THR A 23 -5.14 -0.28 2.39
CA THR A 23 -4.74 0.85 1.52
C THR A 23 -4.58 2.14 2.33
N LEU A 24 -5.59 2.49 3.13
CA LEU A 24 -5.59 3.73 3.90
C LEU A 24 -4.60 3.72 5.08
N SER A 25 -4.10 2.56 5.51
CA SER A 25 -3.06 2.46 6.55
C SER A 25 -1.78 3.23 6.20
N PHE A 26 -1.49 3.43 4.91
CA PHE A 26 -0.34 4.21 4.44
C PHE A 26 -0.56 5.72 4.49
N LEU A 27 -1.82 6.19 4.49
CA LEU A 27 -2.14 7.62 4.48
C LEU A 27 -1.61 8.35 5.72
N PRO A 28 -1.80 7.85 6.97
CA PRO A 28 -1.17 8.44 8.15
C PRO A 28 0.36 8.56 8.03
N GLN A 29 1.01 7.57 7.41
CA GLN A 29 2.46 7.58 7.23
C GLN A 29 2.90 8.62 6.18
N VAL A 30 2.14 8.81 5.11
CA VAL A 30 2.32 9.93 4.16
C VAL A 30 2.22 11.25 4.93
N LEU A 31 1.10 11.49 5.62
CA LEU A 31 0.86 12.74 6.34
C LEU A 31 1.97 13.04 7.36
N LYS A 32 2.37 12.02 8.14
CA LYS A 32 3.47 12.14 9.10
C LYS A 32 4.78 12.53 8.42
N ALA A 33 5.18 11.82 7.37
CA ALA A 33 6.46 12.03 6.69
C ALA A 33 6.58 13.42 6.05
N TRP A 34 5.49 13.91 5.45
CA TRP A 34 5.46 15.22 4.80
C TRP A 34 5.34 16.37 5.80
N ARG A 35 4.59 16.18 6.91
CA ARG A 35 4.47 17.19 7.98
C ARG A 35 5.75 17.32 8.80
N SER A 36 6.37 16.21 9.19
CA SER A 36 7.63 16.21 9.95
C SER A 36 8.85 16.49 9.07
N ARG A 37 8.69 16.48 7.75
CA ARG A 37 9.79 16.49 6.78
C ARG A 37 10.85 15.44 7.10
N SER A 38 10.43 14.24 7.48
CA SER A 38 11.34 13.13 7.79
C SER A 38 10.65 11.78 7.58
N ALA A 39 11.34 10.89 6.86
CA ALA A 39 11.04 9.46 6.81
C ALA A 39 12.31 8.64 7.12
N ARG A 40 13.18 9.16 7.99
CA ARG A 40 14.49 8.53 8.30
C ARG A 40 14.33 7.07 8.74
N ASP A 41 13.34 6.77 9.57
CA ASP A 41 13.17 5.44 10.18
C ASP A 41 12.44 4.44 9.27
N VAL A 42 11.90 4.89 8.13
CA VAL A 42 11.25 4.00 7.17
C VAL A 42 12.30 3.33 6.30
N SER A 43 12.35 1.99 6.29
CA SER A 43 13.30 1.25 5.46
C SER A 43 13.10 1.55 3.97
N LEU A 44 14.15 1.99 3.28
CA LEU A 44 14.11 2.22 1.83
C LEU A 44 13.84 0.91 1.09
N LEU A 45 14.52 -0.18 1.49
CA LEU A 45 14.35 -1.48 0.87
C LEU A 45 12.91 -1.98 1.00
N MET A 46 12.29 -1.78 2.16
CA MET A 46 10.87 -2.10 2.36
C MET A 46 9.99 -1.34 1.36
N LEU A 47 10.16 -0.02 1.22
CA LEU A 47 9.37 0.77 0.27
C LEU A 47 9.55 0.31 -1.17
N LEU A 48 10.77 -0.03 -1.59
CA LEU A 48 11.07 -0.48 -2.94
C LEU A 48 10.46 -1.86 -3.23
N LEU A 49 10.64 -2.83 -2.31
CA LEU A 49 10.04 -4.16 -2.45
C LEU A 49 8.52 -4.10 -2.43
N PHE A 50 7.95 -3.29 -1.54
CA PHE A 50 6.50 -3.14 -1.45
C PHE A 50 5.94 -2.47 -2.71
N LEU A 51 6.60 -1.42 -3.22
CA LEU A 51 6.22 -0.79 -4.49
C LEU A 51 6.28 -1.78 -5.66
N ALA A 52 7.35 -2.55 -5.77
CA ALA A 52 7.47 -3.58 -6.81
C ALA A 52 6.34 -4.62 -6.70
N GLY A 53 6.05 -5.09 -5.49
CA GLY A 53 4.96 -6.02 -5.22
C GLY A 53 3.59 -5.49 -5.65
N VAL A 54 3.23 -4.26 -5.25
CA VAL A 54 1.92 -3.68 -5.62
C VAL A 54 1.82 -3.38 -7.11
N LEU A 55 2.92 -3.04 -7.79
CA LEU A 55 2.93 -2.89 -9.24
C LEU A 55 2.71 -4.24 -9.95
N LEU A 56 3.33 -5.32 -9.46
CA LEU A 56 3.07 -6.66 -9.98
C LEU A 56 1.62 -7.10 -9.75
N TRP A 57 1.06 -6.82 -8.57
CA TRP A 57 -0.36 -7.06 -8.28
C TRP A 57 -1.30 -6.22 -9.15
N LEU A 58 -0.93 -4.98 -9.47
CA LEU A 58 -1.68 -4.15 -10.39
C LEU A 58 -1.67 -4.74 -11.81
N CYS A 59 -0.51 -5.14 -12.32
CA CYS A 59 -0.40 -5.84 -13.60
C CYS A 59 -1.23 -7.13 -13.62
N TYR A 60 -1.18 -7.90 -12.53
CA TYR A 60 -1.98 -9.11 -12.37
C TYR A 60 -3.48 -8.81 -12.35
N GLY A 61 -3.92 -7.79 -11.61
CA GLY A 61 -5.31 -7.35 -11.57
C GLY A 61 -5.81 -6.91 -12.95
N LEU A 62 -4.98 -6.18 -13.71
CA LEU A 62 -5.27 -5.80 -15.10
C LEU A 62 -5.42 -7.04 -16.00
N ALA A 63 -4.52 -8.02 -15.90
CA ALA A 63 -4.59 -9.26 -16.66
C ALA A 63 -5.86 -10.08 -16.35
N LEU A 64 -6.38 -10.00 -15.12
CA LEU A 64 -7.63 -10.64 -14.70
C LEU A 64 -8.89 -9.79 -14.95
N GLY A 65 -8.76 -8.52 -15.33
CA GLY A 65 -9.89 -7.57 -15.38
C GLY A 65 -10.54 -7.31 -14.01
N SER A 66 -9.82 -7.53 -12.91
CA SER A 66 -10.34 -7.41 -11.55
C SER A 66 -10.24 -5.98 -11.02
N MET A 67 -11.35 -5.23 -11.09
CA MET A 67 -11.41 -3.84 -10.60
C MET A 67 -10.99 -3.67 -9.14
N PRO A 68 -11.38 -4.53 -8.18
CA PRO A 68 -10.93 -4.41 -6.79
C PRO A 68 -9.41 -4.48 -6.65
N LEU A 69 -8.76 -5.44 -7.33
CA LEU A 69 -7.29 -5.59 -7.31
C LEU A 69 -6.61 -4.38 -7.96
N ILE A 70 -7.14 -3.91 -9.09
CA ILE A 70 -6.61 -2.75 -9.81
C ILE A 70 -6.67 -1.50 -8.92
N LEU A 71 -7.85 -1.17 -8.40
CA LEU A 71 -8.07 0.04 -7.62
C LEU A 71 -7.25 0.03 -6.32
N ALA A 72 -7.27 -1.07 -5.56
CA ALA A 72 -6.54 -1.18 -4.31
C ALA A 72 -5.02 -1.00 -4.50
N ASN A 73 -4.44 -1.67 -5.50
CA ASN A 73 -2.99 -1.58 -5.75
C ASN A 73 -2.58 -0.27 -6.40
N ALA A 74 -3.41 0.33 -7.25
CA ALA A 74 -3.15 1.65 -7.83
C ALA A 74 -3.10 2.74 -6.75
N VAL A 75 -4.10 2.79 -5.86
CA VAL A 75 -4.12 3.76 -4.75
C VAL A 75 -2.95 3.51 -3.80
N THR A 76 -2.67 2.25 -3.47
CA THR A 76 -1.54 1.90 -2.61
C THR A 76 -0.20 2.32 -3.24
N ALA A 77 0.00 2.12 -4.55
CA ALA A 77 1.21 2.54 -5.25
C ALA A 77 1.43 4.06 -5.14
N VAL A 78 0.37 4.86 -5.30
CA VAL A 78 0.45 6.33 -5.13
C VAL A 78 0.86 6.72 -3.72
N LEU A 79 0.28 6.09 -2.69
CA LEU A 79 0.64 6.35 -1.29
C LEU A 79 2.09 5.97 -0.99
N ILE A 80 2.54 4.81 -1.46
CA ILE A 80 3.92 4.35 -1.28
C ILE A 80 4.91 5.26 -2.01
N LEU A 81 4.58 5.70 -3.23
CA LEU A 81 5.38 6.68 -3.97
C LEU A 81 5.50 8.01 -3.22
N ALA A 82 4.43 8.47 -2.56
CA ALA A 82 4.47 9.67 -1.73
C ALA A 82 5.38 9.50 -0.50
N ILE A 83 5.39 8.33 0.15
CA ILE A 83 6.31 8.04 1.26
C ILE A 83 7.76 7.94 0.76
N LEU A 84 7.97 7.28 -0.37
CA LEU A 84 9.28 7.15 -1.00
C LEU A 84 9.83 8.52 -1.41
N ALA A 85 9.01 9.39 -1.99
CA ALA A 85 9.39 10.75 -2.33
C ALA A 85 9.82 11.54 -1.07
N ALA A 86 9.09 11.43 0.04
CA ALA A 86 9.50 12.02 1.31
C ALA A 86 10.83 11.43 1.82
N LYS A 87 10.99 10.10 1.73
CA LYS A 87 12.23 9.38 2.12
C LYS A 87 13.44 9.85 1.33
N LEU A 88 13.29 10.13 0.04
CA LEU A 88 14.37 10.58 -0.84
C LEU A 88 14.64 12.09 -0.70
N ARG A 89 13.59 12.90 -0.57
CA ARG A 89 13.69 14.36 -0.46
C ARG A 89 14.25 14.82 0.88
N PHE A 90 13.86 14.16 1.96
CA PHE A 90 14.26 14.55 3.32
C PHE A 90 15.40 13.68 3.87
N ARG A 91 16.21 13.06 2.99
CA ARG A 91 17.42 12.37 3.42
C ARG A 91 18.34 13.37 4.10
N THR A 92 18.52 13.20 5.40
CA THR A 92 19.64 13.79 6.11
C THR A 92 20.84 12.85 5.90
N PRO A 93 22.04 13.37 5.56
CA PRO A 93 23.25 12.56 5.60
C PRO A 93 23.36 11.89 6.97
N GLY A 94 23.65 10.59 7.01
CA GLY A 94 24.01 9.93 8.26
C GLY A 94 25.30 10.55 8.81
N PRO A 95 25.55 10.52 10.13
CA PRO A 95 26.86 10.89 10.65
C PRO A 95 27.88 9.94 10.02
N VAL A 96 28.87 10.54 9.35
CA VAL A 96 30.05 9.83 8.81
C VAL A 96 30.90 9.32 9.95
#